data_AF-A0A182EQ81-F1
#
_entry.id   AF-A0A182EQ81-F1
#
_cell.length_a   1.000
_cell.length_b   1.000
_cell.length_c   1.000
_cell.angle_alpha   90.00
_cell.angle_beta   90.00
_cell.angle_gamma   90.00
#
_symmetry.space_group_name_H-M   'P 1'
#
loop_
_entity.id
_entity.type
_entity.pdbx_description
1 polymer ?
#
loop_
_entity_poly.entity_id
_entity_poly.type
_entity_poly.pdbx_seq_one_letter_code
_entity_poly.pdbx_strand_id
1 'polypeptide(L)'
;MKGEQLLLNFTNYLDGHFSSLATLERFAFSHGMAASVKVAIWEAQLLEYAEPLAKASKGLSIGRIPLKRKNVLMQTGTLLSLRHSINLNTNLIDSDFYWEKQDLEPYYRMALKHFAVTGRRRMLNAQLDYCSEILKVVNDMQTHNREARLEWMIIYLIVIEVFFAIIDHFGFNLGPPHKVQIDNCEELVGSIKEAMQKQR
;
A
#
# COMPACT_ATOMS: atom_id res chain seq x y z
N MET A 1 -66.43 27.24 17.16
CA MET A 1 -66.09 26.07 16.31
C MET A 1 -64.87 26.28 15.41
N LYS A 2 -64.65 27.43 14.74
CA LYS A 2 -63.45 27.62 13.86
C LYS A 2 -62.12 27.81 14.62
N GLY A 3 -62.13 28.39 15.82
CA GLY A 3 -60.92 28.59 16.64
C GLY A 3 -60.33 27.31 17.23
N GLU A 4 -61.17 26.36 17.63
CA GLU A 4 -60.73 25.07 18.17
C GLU A 4 -60.16 24.13 17.09
N GLN A 5 -60.68 24.20 15.86
CA GLN A 5 -60.10 23.50 14.71
C GLN A 5 -58.72 24.04 14.33
N LEU A 6 -58.51 25.36 14.47
CA LEU A 6 -57.20 25.99 14.25
C LEU A 6 -56.18 25.54 15.30
N LEU A 7 -56.58 25.49 16.58
CA LEU A 7 -55.71 25.01 17.65
C LEU A 7 -55.37 23.52 17.50
N LEU A 8 -56.33 22.67 17.14
CA LEU A 8 -56.10 21.24 16.90
C LEU A 8 -55.17 20.98 15.70
N ASN A 9 -55.29 21.75 14.62
CA ASN A 9 -54.35 21.66 13.50
C ASN A 9 -52.95 22.13 13.90
N PHE A 10 -52.85 23.17 14.72
CA PHE A 10 -51.56 23.69 15.18
C PHE A 10 -50.84 22.70 16.10
N THR A 11 -51.57 22.04 17.02
CA THR A 11 -50.99 21.01 17.89
C THR A 11 -50.55 19.77 17.10
N ASN A 12 -51.36 19.32 16.13
CA ASN A 12 -50.97 18.21 15.25
C ASN A 12 -49.75 18.55 14.38
N TYR A 13 -49.60 19.82 13.96
CA TYR A 13 -48.44 20.29 13.21
C TYR A 13 -47.17 20.33 14.06
N LEU A 14 -47.27 20.80 15.30
CA LEU A 14 -46.15 20.83 16.25
C LEU A 14 -45.71 19.42 16.67
N ASP A 15 -46.65 18.51 16.89
CA ASP A 15 -46.35 17.12 17.29
C ASP A 15 -45.68 16.33 16.15
N GLY A 16 -46.15 16.50 14.92
CA GLY A 16 -45.52 15.94 13.72
C GLY A 16 -44.09 16.48 13.50
N HIS A 17 -43.89 17.79 13.70
CA HIS A 17 -42.58 18.41 13.60
C HIS A 17 -41.61 17.87 14.67
N PHE A 18 -42.05 17.75 15.93
CA PHE A 18 -41.21 17.24 17.03
C PHE A 18 -40.83 15.76 16.83
N SER A 19 -41.75 14.93 16.35
CA SER A 19 -41.46 13.53 16.00
C SER A 19 -40.46 13.40 14.85
N SER A 20 -40.55 14.28 13.84
CA SER A 20 -39.59 14.30 12.72
C SER A 20 -38.19 14.69 13.18
N LEU A 21 -38.08 15.67 14.09
CA LEU A 21 -36.82 16.14 14.67
C LEU A 21 -36.15 15.04 15.52
N ALA A 22 -36.93 14.36 16.36
CA ALA A 22 -36.43 13.24 17.16
C ALA A 22 -35.94 12.06 16.31
N THR A 23 -36.61 11.79 15.17
CA THR A 23 -36.20 10.74 14.23
C THR A 23 -34.87 11.08 13.57
N LEU A 24 -34.68 12.37 13.26
CA LEU A 24 -33.50 12.90 12.62
C LEU A 24 -32.27 12.89 13.52
N GLU A 25 -32.44 13.26 14.79
CA GLU A 25 -31.41 13.14 15.81
C GLU A 25 -30.95 11.69 15.99
N ARG A 26 -31.91 10.74 16.08
CA ARG A 26 -31.62 9.31 16.18
C ARG A 26 -30.86 8.78 14.97
N PHE A 27 -31.21 9.27 13.78
CA PHE A 27 -30.50 8.93 12.55
C PHE A 27 -29.06 9.47 12.56
N ALA A 28 -28.87 10.76 12.86
CA ALA A 28 -27.55 11.38 12.93
C ALA A 28 -26.66 10.72 14.00
N PHE A 29 -27.22 10.36 15.15
CA PHE A 29 -26.54 9.62 16.20
C PHE A 29 -26.10 8.23 15.75
N SER A 30 -27.00 7.45 15.15
CA SER A 30 -26.70 6.11 14.62
C SER A 30 -25.64 6.16 13.52
N HIS A 31 -25.70 7.17 12.66
CA HIS A 31 -24.72 7.41 11.61
C HIS A 31 -23.33 7.74 12.18
N GLY A 32 -23.26 8.64 13.17
CA GLY A 32 -22.02 8.94 13.90
C GLY A 32 -21.43 7.72 14.60
N MET A 33 -22.28 6.86 15.17
CA MET A 33 -21.87 5.61 15.82
C MET A 33 -21.29 4.61 14.79
N ALA A 34 -21.96 4.43 13.65
CA ALA A 34 -21.47 3.57 12.56
C ALA A 34 -20.11 4.04 12.03
N ALA A 35 -19.94 5.36 11.86
CA ALA A 35 -18.66 5.96 11.46
C ALA A 35 -17.56 5.71 12.51
N SER A 36 -17.87 5.85 13.81
CA SER A 36 -16.92 5.57 14.90
C SER A 36 -16.45 4.11 14.91
N VAL A 37 -17.37 3.15 14.74
CA VAL A 37 -17.03 1.72 14.66
C VAL A 37 -16.15 1.44 13.44
N LYS A 38 -16.46 2.05 12.30
CA LYS A 38 -15.64 1.91 11.08
C LYS A 38 -14.21 2.44 11.28
N VAL A 39 -14.05 3.59 11.94
CA VAL A 39 -12.71 4.11 12.29
C VAL A 39 -12.00 3.18 13.26
N ALA A 40 -12.70 2.59 14.24
CA ALA A 40 -12.10 1.63 15.16
C ALA A 40 -11.55 0.37 14.45
N ILE A 41 -12.24 -0.11 13.40
CA ILE A 41 -11.75 -1.23 12.58
C ILE A 41 -10.45 -0.85 11.87
N TRP A 42 -10.36 0.36 11.30
CA TRP A 42 -9.13 0.84 10.66
C TRP A 42 -7.98 1.04 11.64
N GLU A 43 -8.27 1.52 12.85
CA GLU A 43 -7.27 1.63 13.93
C GLU A 43 -6.72 0.25 14.32
N ALA A 44 -7.58 -0.77 14.45
CA ALA A 44 -7.17 -2.13 14.75
C ALA A 44 -6.26 -2.72 13.64
N GLN A 45 -6.63 -2.53 12.37
CA GLN A 45 -5.81 -2.93 11.22
C GLN A 45 -4.46 -2.21 11.20
N LEU A 46 -4.44 -0.91 11.48
CA LEU A 46 -3.20 -0.15 11.55
C LEU A 46 -2.28 -0.64 12.66
N LEU A 47 -2.83 -0.99 13.82
CA LEU A 47 -2.05 -1.51 14.96
C LEU A 47 -1.37 -2.84 14.61
N GLU A 48 -2.07 -3.74 13.92
CA GLU A 48 -1.51 -5.01 13.43
C GLU A 48 -0.33 -4.77 12.47
N TYR A 49 -0.41 -3.75 11.61
CA TYR A 49 0.67 -3.39 10.68
C TYR A 49 1.81 -2.61 11.34
N ALA A 50 1.51 -1.84 12.39
CA ALA A 50 2.50 -1.05 13.11
C ALA A 50 3.43 -1.94 13.97
N GLU A 51 2.95 -3.05 14.51
CA GLU A 51 3.75 -3.95 15.36
C GLU A 51 5.04 -4.48 14.67
N PRO A 52 4.99 -5.06 13.46
CA PRO A 52 6.20 -5.52 12.79
C PRO A 52 7.10 -4.37 12.32
N LEU A 53 6.53 -3.20 12.01
CA LEU A 53 7.31 -1.99 11.71
C LEU A 53 8.06 -1.46 12.93
N ALA A 54 7.43 -1.47 14.10
CA ALA A 54 8.06 -1.07 15.36
C ALA A 54 9.23 -2.01 15.71
N LYS A 55 9.04 -3.32 15.53
CA LYS A 55 10.12 -4.31 15.64
C LYS A 55 11.24 -4.04 14.64
N ALA A 56 10.91 -3.66 13.41
CA ALA A 56 11.89 -3.34 12.38
C ALA A 56 12.70 -2.08 12.70
N SER A 57 12.03 -1.00 13.14
CA SER A 57 12.66 0.24 13.59
C SER A 57 13.61 0.00 14.78
N LYS A 58 13.19 -0.81 15.76
CA LYS A 58 14.04 -1.22 16.88
C LYS A 58 15.26 -2.03 16.41
N GLY A 59 15.10 -2.93 15.44
CA GLY A 59 16.23 -3.63 14.82
C GLY A 59 17.21 -2.69 14.11
N LEU A 60 16.68 -1.66 13.45
CA LEU A 60 17.46 -0.62 12.77
C LEU A 60 18.32 0.19 13.76
N SER A 61 17.81 0.48 14.97
CA SER A 61 18.58 1.14 16.02
C SER A 61 19.80 0.32 16.51
N ILE A 62 19.76 -1.00 16.31
CA ILE A 62 20.85 -1.94 16.65
C ILE A 62 21.76 -2.19 15.42
N GLY A 63 21.50 -1.51 14.29
CA GLY A 63 22.28 -1.66 13.06
C GLY A 63 22.02 -2.95 12.27
N ARG A 64 20.95 -3.68 12.58
CA ARG A 64 20.53 -4.86 11.79
C ARG A 64 19.31 -4.53 10.94
N ILE A 65 19.24 -5.10 9.74
CA ILE A 65 18.08 -5.00 8.85
C ILE A 65 17.24 -6.27 9.05
N PRO A 66 16.23 -6.29 9.95
CA PRO A 66 15.47 -7.51 10.24
C PRO A 66 14.46 -7.89 9.14
N LEU A 67 14.16 -6.99 8.19
CA LEU A 67 13.12 -7.23 7.19
C LEU A 67 13.70 -7.61 5.82
N LYS A 68 13.26 -8.75 5.29
CA LYS A 68 13.51 -9.15 3.90
C LYS A 68 12.77 -8.19 2.95
N ARG A 69 13.35 -7.88 1.77
CA ARG A 69 12.75 -6.99 0.76
C ARG A 69 11.30 -7.33 0.41
N LYS A 70 11.00 -8.62 0.25
CA LYS A 70 9.64 -9.11 -0.03
C LYS A 70 8.66 -8.66 1.05
N ASN A 71 9.07 -8.71 2.33
CA ASN A 71 8.23 -8.32 3.45
C ASN A 71 8.03 -6.80 3.50
N VAL A 72 9.07 -6.01 3.20
CA VAL A 72 8.97 -4.54 3.09
C VAL A 72 7.98 -4.14 2.00
N LEU A 73 8.05 -4.78 0.83
CA LEU A 73 7.13 -4.53 -0.28
C LEU A 73 5.69 -4.94 0.06
N MET A 74 5.50 -6.09 0.69
CA MET A 74 4.18 -6.54 1.14
C MET A 74 3.58 -5.56 2.17
N GLN A 75 4.36 -5.12 3.16
CA GLN A 75 3.93 -4.15 4.16
C GLN A 75 3.62 -2.76 3.56
N THR A 76 4.39 -2.36 2.55
CA THR A 76 4.13 -1.11 1.81
C THR A 76 2.79 -1.21 1.07
N GLY A 77 2.53 -2.34 0.41
CA GLY A 77 1.27 -2.59 -0.29
C GLY A 77 0.05 -2.62 0.64
N THR A 78 0.17 -3.25 1.81
CA THR A 78 -0.93 -3.29 2.79
C THR A 78 -1.25 -1.91 3.38
N LEU A 79 -0.22 -1.12 3.73
CA LEU A 79 -0.41 0.26 4.19
C LEU A 79 -1.03 1.14 3.11
N LEU A 80 -0.60 0.98 1.85
CA LEU A 80 -1.18 1.72 0.72
C LEU A 80 -2.65 1.34 0.48
N SER A 81 -2.99 0.05 0.61
CA SER A 81 -4.37 -0.44 0.52
C SER A 81 -5.25 0.12 1.65
N LEU A 82 -4.71 0.19 2.88
CA LEU A 82 -5.42 0.80 4.02
C LEU A 82 -5.64 2.30 3.79
N ARG A 83 -4.62 3.03 3.32
CA ARG A 83 -4.72 4.45 2.97
C ARG A 83 -5.76 4.70 1.88
N HIS A 84 -5.75 3.87 0.84
CA HIS A 84 -6.74 3.92 -0.24
C HIS A 84 -8.16 3.68 0.30
N SER A 85 -8.33 2.66 1.14
CA SER A 85 -9.60 2.31 1.77
C SER A 85 -10.14 3.44 2.66
N ILE A 86 -9.27 4.10 3.44
CA ILE A 86 -9.64 5.25 4.28
C ILE A 86 -10.08 6.43 3.40
N ASN A 87 -9.35 6.72 2.34
CA ASN A 87 -9.62 7.88 1.48
C ASN A 87 -10.84 7.71 0.57
N LEU A 88 -11.16 6.48 0.13
CA LEU A 88 -12.38 6.20 -0.64
C LEU A 88 -13.63 6.10 0.22
N ASN A 89 -13.52 5.60 1.45
CA ASN A 89 -14.66 5.45 2.36
C ASN A 89 -15.07 6.75 3.06
N THR A 90 -14.54 7.89 2.59
CA THR A 90 -14.89 9.23 3.08
C THR A 90 -16.38 9.52 2.92
N ASN A 91 -17.07 8.90 1.96
CA ASN A 91 -18.51 9.09 1.70
C ASN A 91 -19.41 8.78 2.93
N LEU A 92 -18.99 7.90 3.85
CA LEU A 92 -19.73 7.65 5.10
C LEU A 92 -19.52 8.73 6.18
N ILE A 93 -18.48 9.55 6.03
CA ILE A 93 -18.07 10.59 6.99
C ILE A 93 -18.25 11.98 6.37
N ASP A 94 -18.57 12.05 5.07
CA ASP A 94 -18.66 13.31 4.36
C ASP A 94 -19.99 14.00 4.63
N SER A 95 -19.90 15.33 4.68
CA SER A 95 -21.01 16.20 5.01
C SER A 95 -21.99 16.36 3.84
N ASP A 96 -21.72 15.78 2.67
CA ASP A 96 -22.46 16.03 1.43
C ASP A 96 -23.95 15.68 1.54
N PHE A 97 -24.30 14.59 2.23
CA PHE A 97 -25.71 14.26 2.51
C PHE A 97 -26.41 15.31 3.39
N TYR A 98 -25.65 15.99 4.25
CA TYR A 98 -26.13 17.01 5.18
C TYR A 98 -26.04 18.43 4.59
N TRP A 99 -25.26 18.64 3.52
CA TRP A 99 -25.07 19.93 2.86
C TRP A 99 -26.35 20.44 2.20
N GLU A 100 -27.22 19.53 1.76
CA GLU A 100 -28.52 19.86 1.16
C GLU A 100 -29.64 20.07 2.21
N LYS A 101 -29.40 19.75 3.49
CA LYS A 101 -30.39 19.89 4.57
C LYS A 101 -29.84 20.67 5.76
N GLN A 102 -29.92 22.01 5.68
CA GLN A 102 -29.46 22.95 6.71
C GLN A 102 -30.01 22.66 8.12
N ASP A 103 -31.22 22.10 8.24
CA ASP A 103 -31.83 21.79 9.53
C ASP A 103 -31.17 20.61 10.27
N LEU A 104 -30.41 19.76 9.58
CA LEU A 104 -29.72 18.59 10.16
C LEU A 104 -28.29 18.88 10.59
N GLU A 105 -27.67 19.91 10.02
CA GLU A 105 -26.27 20.24 10.20
C GLU A 105 -25.85 20.38 11.68
N PRO A 106 -26.60 21.08 12.56
CA PRO A 106 -26.18 21.24 13.96
C PRO A 106 -26.20 19.92 14.75
N TYR A 107 -27.18 19.04 14.51
CA TYR A 107 -27.29 17.75 15.20
C TYR A 107 -26.21 16.77 14.74
N TYR A 108 -25.94 16.73 13.43
CA TYR A 108 -24.86 15.93 12.86
C TYR A 108 -23.48 16.40 13.35
N ARG A 109 -23.26 17.72 13.41
CA ARG A 109 -22.02 18.33 13.91
C ARG A 109 -21.82 18.04 15.41
N MET A 110 -22.90 18.01 16.18
CA MET A 110 -22.87 17.62 17.60
C MET A 110 -22.54 16.13 17.78
N ALA A 111 -23.13 15.24 16.99
CA ALA A 111 -22.81 13.80 16.99
C ALA A 111 -21.35 13.53 16.58
N LEU A 112 -20.87 14.16 15.50
CA LEU A 112 -19.47 14.05 15.05
C LEU A 112 -18.47 14.55 16.10
N LYS A 113 -18.79 15.66 16.77
CA LYS A 113 -17.99 16.19 17.88
C LYS A 113 -17.98 15.23 19.05
N HIS A 114 -19.11 14.59 19.34
CA HIS A 114 -19.23 13.64 20.45
C HIS A 114 -18.39 12.38 20.27
N PHE A 115 -18.27 11.89 19.04
CA PHE A 115 -17.48 10.69 18.73
C PHE A 115 -16.03 10.98 18.31
N ALA A 116 -15.64 12.26 18.22
CA ALA A 116 -14.29 12.72 17.83
C ALA A 116 -13.73 12.05 16.55
N VAL A 117 -14.60 11.60 15.65
CA VAL A 117 -14.26 10.77 14.47
C VAL A 117 -13.25 11.49 13.58
N THR A 118 -13.42 12.80 13.38
CA THR A 118 -12.51 13.62 12.57
C THR A 118 -11.12 13.73 13.19
N GLY A 119 -11.01 13.85 14.53
CA GLY A 119 -9.73 13.91 15.22
C GLY A 119 -8.99 12.58 15.17
N ARG A 120 -9.69 11.48 15.44
CA ARG A 120 -9.15 10.11 15.37
C ARG A 120 -8.65 9.75 13.98
N ARG A 121 -9.41 10.08 12.94
CA ARG A 121 -9.00 9.88 11.54
C ARG A 121 -7.73 10.67 11.19
N ARG A 122 -7.55 11.89 11.72
CA ARG A 122 -6.30 12.65 11.53
C ARG A 122 -5.12 11.96 12.20
N MET A 123 -5.29 11.46 13.42
CA MET A 123 -4.25 10.69 14.11
C MET A 123 -3.89 9.41 13.36
N LEU A 124 -4.90 8.69 12.84
CA LEU A 124 -4.71 7.50 12.01
C LEU A 124 -3.87 7.80 10.75
N ASN A 125 -4.19 8.89 10.04
CA ASN A 125 -3.42 9.32 8.87
C ASN A 125 -1.97 9.69 9.25
N ALA A 126 -1.75 10.40 10.36
CA ALA A 126 -0.41 10.73 10.83
C ALA A 126 0.42 9.47 11.16
N GLN A 127 -0.21 8.47 11.79
CA GLN A 127 0.43 7.19 12.08
C GLN A 127 0.75 6.40 10.80
N LEU A 128 -0.13 6.42 9.79
CA LEU A 128 0.14 5.85 8.48
C LEU A 128 1.34 6.49 7.79
N ASP A 129 1.47 7.82 7.87
CA ASP A 129 2.60 8.54 7.31
C ASP A 129 3.92 8.18 7.99
N TYR A 130 3.92 8.12 9.32
CA TYR A 130 5.08 7.66 10.09
C TYR A 130 5.51 6.23 9.71
N CYS A 131 4.54 5.32 9.57
CA CYS A 131 4.82 3.96 9.12
C CYS A 131 5.42 3.92 7.70
N SER A 132 4.90 4.74 6.79
CA SER A 132 5.43 4.85 5.42
C SER A 132 6.86 5.38 5.40
N GLU A 133 7.20 6.33 6.27
CA GLU A 133 8.54 6.89 6.38
C GLU A 133 9.57 5.84 6.83
N ILE A 134 9.25 5.06 7.86
CA ILE A 134 10.11 3.94 8.30
C ILE A 134 10.36 2.96 7.15
N LEU A 135 9.31 2.60 6.41
CA LEU A 135 9.44 1.67 5.28
C LEU A 135 10.33 2.21 4.16
N LYS A 136 10.27 3.52 3.87
CA LYS A 136 11.17 4.15 2.91
C LYS A 136 12.62 4.02 3.34
N VAL A 137 12.94 4.38 4.59
CA VAL A 137 14.30 4.26 5.14
C VAL A 137 14.81 2.82 5.08
N VAL A 138 13.98 1.84 5.45
CA VAL A 138 14.35 0.42 5.39
C VAL A 138 14.58 -0.04 3.94
N ASN A 139 13.77 0.43 3.00
CA ASN A 139 13.93 0.11 1.58
C ASN A 139 15.22 0.71 1.01
N ASP A 140 15.50 1.98 1.31
CA ASP A 140 16.67 2.70 0.80
C ASP A 140 17.98 2.03 1.28
N MET A 141 18.04 1.61 2.54
CA MET A 141 19.18 0.83 3.06
C MET A 141 19.42 -0.48 2.29
N GLN A 142 18.37 -1.13 1.77
CA GLN A 142 18.53 -2.34 0.96
C GLN A 142 19.00 -2.04 -0.47
N THR A 143 18.63 -0.88 -1.02
CA THR A 143 19.05 -0.49 -2.37
C THR A 143 20.55 -0.22 -2.43
N HIS A 144 21.12 0.45 -1.42
CA HIS A 144 22.55 0.71 -1.32
C HIS A 144 23.40 -0.59 -1.34
N ASN A 145 22.93 -1.64 -0.68
CA ASN A 145 23.60 -2.95 -0.69
C ASN A 145 23.58 -3.66 -2.06
N ARG A 146 22.67 -3.28 -2.96
CA ARG A 146 22.62 -3.84 -4.32
C ARG A 146 23.60 -3.15 -5.25
N GLU A 147 23.69 -1.83 -5.17
CA GLU A 147 24.65 -1.05 -5.95
C GLU A 147 26.08 -1.51 -5.65
N ALA A 148 26.40 -1.69 -4.36
CA ALA A 148 27.67 -2.26 -3.94
C ALA A 148 27.94 -3.68 -4.52
N ARG A 149 26.92 -4.56 -4.60
CA ARG A 149 27.12 -5.90 -5.18
C ARG A 149 27.40 -5.87 -6.67
N LEU A 150 26.81 -4.92 -7.40
CA LEU A 150 27.09 -4.75 -8.82
C LEU A 150 28.52 -4.25 -9.04
N GLU A 151 28.98 -3.34 -8.19
CA GLU A 151 30.37 -2.87 -8.20
C GLU A 151 31.36 -4.01 -7.96
N TRP A 152 31.15 -4.83 -6.93
CA TRP A 152 31.98 -6.01 -6.66
C TRP A 152 31.96 -7.01 -7.82
N MET A 153 30.81 -7.22 -8.47
CA MET A 153 30.72 -8.09 -9.65
C MET A 153 31.61 -7.59 -10.79
N ILE A 154 31.60 -6.29 -11.07
CA ILE A 154 32.44 -5.67 -12.10
C ILE A 154 33.93 -5.82 -11.76
N ILE A 155 34.32 -5.57 -10.51
CA ILE A 155 35.71 -5.75 -10.06
C ILE A 155 36.17 -7.19 -10.28
N TYR A 156 35.35 -8.18 -9.91
CA TYR A 156 35.68 -9.59 -10.14
C TYR A 156 35.82 -9.94 -11.63
N LEU A 157 34.95 -9.40 -12.49
CA LEU A 157 35.03 -9.62 -13.93
C LEU A 157 36.34 -9.08 -14.51
N ILE A 158 36.79 -7.90 -14.08
CA ILE A 158 38.06 -7.30 -14.51
C ILE A 158 39.26 -8.14 -14.01
N VAL A 159 39.23 -8.61 -12.76
CA VAL A 159 40.30 -9.44 -12.19
C VAL A 159 40.45 -10.75 -12.97
N ILE A 160 39.35 -11.41 -13.31
CA ILE A 160 39.37 -12.65 -14.09
C ILE A 160 39.94 -12.41 -15.49
N GLU A 161 39.55 -11.33 -16.16
CA GLU A 161 40.08 -10.95 -17.47
C GLU A 161 41.61 -10.74 -17.44
N VAL A 162 42.08 -9.95 -16.45
CA VAL A 162 43.51 -9.69 -16.28
C VAL A 162 44.27 -10.98 -15.93
N PHE A 163 43.68 -11.86 -15.13
CA PHE A 163 44.28 -13.16 -14.79
C PHE A 163 44.46 -14.05 -16.02
N PHE A 164 43.45 -14.14 -16.90
CA PHE A 164 43.58 -14.87 -18.16
C PHE A 164 44.63 -14.26 -19.09
N ALA A 165 44.67 -12.93 -19.20
CA ALA A 165 45.69 -12.24 -19.99
C ALA A 165 47.10 -12.49 -19.46
N ILE A 166 47.29 -12.55 -18.13
CA ILE A 166 48.58 -12.86 -17.52
C ILE A 166 48.96 -14.33 -17.76
N ILE A 167 48.03 -15.28 -17.62
CA ILE A 167 48.32 -16.70 -17.89
C ILE A 167 48.76 -16.90 -19.35
N ASP A 168 48.05 -16.28 -20.29
CA ASP A 168 48.37 -16.31 -21.71
C ASP A 168 49.77 -15.70 -21.98
N HIS A 169 50.07 -14.56 -21.35
CA HIS A 169 51.31 -13.83 -21.57
C HIS A 169 52.55 -14.44 -20.87
N PHE A 170 52.41 -14.93 -19.63
CA PHE A 170 53.52 -15.46 -18.83
C PHE A 170 53.85 -16.93 -19.10
N GLY A 171 53.15 -17.57 -20.03
CA GLY A 171 53.64 -18.79 -20.66
C GLY A 171 53.31 -20.07 -19.92
N PHE A 172 52.02 -20.34 -19.70
CA PHE A 172 51.56 -21.73 -19.81
C PHE A 172 51.09 -21.91 -21.26
N ASN A 173 51.73 -22.82 -21.99
CA ASN A 173 51.39 -23.18 -23.36
C ASN A 173 50.01 -23.88 -23.37
N LEU A 174 48.94 -23.12 -23.12
CA LEU A 174 47.62 -23.47 -23.62
C LEU A 174 47.77 -23.31 -25.12
N GLY A 175 48.05 -24.46 -25.77
CA GLY A 175 48.20 -24.58 -27.21
C GLY A 175 47.10 -23.80 -27.93
N PRO A 176 47.35 -23.44 -29.21
CA PRO A 176 46.58 -22.44 -29.94
C PRO A 176 45.08 -22.66 -29.73
N PRO A 177 44.28 -21.57 -29.59
CA PRO A 177 42.88 -21.66 -29.23
C PRO A 177 42.25 -22.74 -30.08
N HIS A 178 41.85 -23.85 -29.45
CA HIS A 178 41.11 -24.89 -30.14
C HIS A 178 39.80 -24.21 -30.52
N LYS A 179 39.77 -23.66 -31.74
CA LYS A 179 38.53 -23.28 -32.41
C LYS A 179 37.66 -24.50 -32.21
N VAL A 180 36.56 -24.35 -31.49
CA VAL A 180 35.51 -25.37 -31.46
C VAL A 180 35.03 -25.44 -32.91
N GLN A 181 35.71 -26.25 -33.73
CA GLN A 181 35.20 -26.66 -35.02
C GLN A 181 33.99 -27.51 -34.66
N ILE A 182 32.83 -26.93 -34.91
CA ILE A 182 31.59 -27.69 -34.90
C ILE A 182 31.67 -28.57 -36.15
N ASP A 183 32.37 -29.70 -36.04
CA ASP A 183 32.58 -30.67 -37.14
C ASP A 183 31.24 -31.23 -37.66
N ASN A 184 30.16 -31.05 -36.90
CA ASN A 184 28.81 -31.47 -37.28
C ASN A 184 27.99 -30.44 -38.06
N CYS A 185 28.54 -29.27 -38.41
CA CYS A 185 27.74 -28.28 -39.14
C CYS A 185 27.41 -28.74 -40.57
N GLU A 186 28.31 -29.48 -41.22
CA GLU A 186 28.12 -29.98 -42.59
C GLU A 186 27.18 -31.19 -42.65
N GLU A 187 27.28 -32.09 -41.66
CA GLU A 187 26.44 -33.28 -41.53
C GLU A 187 24.99 -32.93 -41.12
N LEU A 188 24.83 -31.93 -40.25
CA LEU A 188 23.51 -31.41 -39.87
C LEU A 188 22.83 -30.66 -41.03
N VAL A 189 23.60 -29.89 -41.81
CA VAL A 189 23.09 -29.21 -43.02
C VAL A 189 22.73 -30.22 -44.11
N GLY A 190 23.48 -31.31 -44.25
CA GLY A 190 23.14 -32.42 -45.14
C GLY A 190 21.82 -33.10 -44.76
N SER A 191 21.65 -33.45 -43.49
CA SER A 191 20.42 -34.08 -42.97
C SER A 191 19.19 -33.18 -43.13
N ILE A 192 19.34 -31.87 -42.95
CA ILE A 192 18.24 -30.91 -43.15
C ILE A 192 17.88 -30.77 -44.64
N LYS A 193 18.87 -30.78 -45.54
CA LYS A 193 18.61 -30.73 -47.00
C LYS A 193 17.89 -31.98 -47.50
N GLU A 194 18.27 -33.16 -47.03
CA GLU A 194 17.58 -34.42 -47.38
C GLU A 194 16.13 -34.44 -46.86
N ALA A 195 15.90 -33.96 -45.63
CA ALA A 195 14.55 -33.85 -45.07
C ALA A 195 13.67 -32.87 -45.85
N MET A 196 14.24 -31.76 -46.33
CA MET A 196 13.53 -30.76 -47.15
C MET A 196 13.19 -31.28 -48.56
N GLN A 197 14.05 -32.12 -49.17
CA GLN A 197 13.75 -32.72 -50.48
C GLN A 197 12.68 -33.80 -50.40
N LYS A 198 12.54 -34.49 -49.26
CA LYS A 198 11.53 -35.54 -49.07
C LYS A 198 10.11 -35.01 -48.81
N GLN A 199 9.98 -33.72 -48.51
CA GLN A 199 8.68 -33.04 -48.30
C GLN A 199 8.16 -32.26 -49.53
N ARG A 200 8.84 -32.31 -50.68
CA ARG A 200 8.40 -31.69 -51.93
C ARG A 200 8.16 -32.76 -53.00
#